data_AF-A0A7C1YEW8-F1
#
_entry.id   AF-A0A7C1YEW8-F1
#
_cell.length_a   1.000
_cell.length_b   1.000
_cell.length_c   1.000
_cell.angle_alpha   90.00
_cell.angle_beta   90.00
_cell.angle_gamma   90.00
#
_symmetry.space_group_name_H-M   'P 1'
#
loop_
_entity.id
_entity.type
_entity.pdbx_description
1 polymer ?
#
loop_
_entity_poly.entity_id
_entity_poly.type
_entity_poly.pdbx_seq_one_letter_code
_entity_poly.pdbx_strand_id
1 'polypeptide(L)'
;AKISHPGNIEQGYLPHEVEENIVLAKLPLLQDEKGQKLIKQMVQVADLSRSGFINGDISTVMSPRTVLTWAENMEIFKDVAFAFRLTFLNKCDELERPVVAEYYQRCFGEELPESAIAPVVLPE
;
A
#
# COMPACT_ATOMS: atom_id res chain seq x y z
N ALA A 1 -35.07 17.79 6.89
CA ALA A 1 -33.63 18.12 6.79
C ALA A 1 -32.86 16.82 6.92
N LYS A 2 -32.16 16.38 5.85
CA LYS A 2 -31.35 15.15 5.90
C LYS A 2 -30.14 15.46 6.78
N ILE A 3 -29.99 14.66 7.84
CA ILE A 3 -28.90 14.76 8.80
C ILE A 3 -27.63 14.35 8.05
N SER A 4 -26.80 15.34 7.75
CA SER A 4 -25.44 15.14 7.26
C SER A 4 -24.71 14.20 8.22
N HIS A 5 -24.22 13.08 7.72
CA HIS A 5 -23.34 12.22 8.50
C HIS A 5 -22.10 13.03 8.85
N PRO A 6 -21.75 13.16 10.15
CA PRO A 6 -20.51 13.79 10.55
C PRO A 6 -19.37 12.94 9.99
N GLY A 7 -18.42 13.60 9.34
CA GLY A 7 -17.24 12.95 8.78
C GLY A 7 -16.55 12.07 9.81
N ASN A 8 -16.23 10.84 9.40
CA ASN A 8 -15.29 9.99 10.11
C ASN A 8 -13.93 10.68 10.13
N ILE A 9 -13.69 11.43 11.20
CA ILE A 9 -12.37 11.77 11.69
C ILE A 9 -11.82 10.54 12.41
N GLU A 10 -11.34 9.56 11.66
CA GLU A 10 -10.65 8.40 12.24
C GLU A 10 -9.27 8.24 11.61
N GLN A 11 -8.26 8.39 12.48
CA GLN A 11 -6.82 8.26 12.29
C GLN A 11 -6.09 9.53 11.83
N GLY A 12 -5.10 9.95 12.62
CA GLY A 12 -4.28 11.15 12.45
C GLY A 12 -3.31 11.09 11.27
N TYR A 13 -3.81 10.75 10.10
CA TYR A 13 -3.12 10.80 8.83
C TYR A 13 -3.78 11.86 7.94
N LEU A 14 -2.97 12.45 7.07
CA LEU A 14 -3.45 13.47 6.11
C LEU A 14 -4.64 12.88 5.32
N PRO A 15 -5.68 13.66 4.99
CA PRO A 15 -6.76 13.18 4.11
C PRO A 15 -6.15 12.52 2.87
N HIS A 16 -6.73 11.43 2.35
CA HIS A 16 -6.13 10.66 1.23
C HIS A 16 -5.72 11.60 0.08
N GLU A 17 -6.56 12.58 -0.23
CA GLU A 17 -6.29 13.61 -1.24
C GLU A 17 -5.00 14.39 -1.00
N VAL A 18 -4.64 14.67 0.25
CA VAL A 18 -3.42 15.40 0.60
C VAL A 18 -2.19 14.50 0.45
N GLU A 19 -2.27 13.23 0.85
CA GLU A 19 -1.19 12.26 0.65
C GLU A 19 -0.96 11.99 -0.85
N GLU A 20 -2.04 11.77 -1.61
CA GLU A 20 -2.02 11.64 -3.08
C GLU A 20 -1.35 12.86 -3.73
N ASN A 21 -1.76 14.08 -3.35
CA ASN A 21 -1.20 15.32 -3.88
C ASN A 21 0.30 15.49 -3.56
N ILE A 22 0.74 15.09 -2.36
CA ILE A 22 2.16 15.14 -1.99
C ILE A 22 2.98 14.21 -2.88
N VAL A 23 2.49 12.98 -3.13
CA VAL A 23 3.18 12.00 -3.97
C VAL A 23 3.20 12.47 -5.43
N LEU A 24 2.07 12.92 -5.98
CA LEU A 24 1.96 13.43 -7.35
C LEU A 24 2.79 14.71 -7.60
N ALA A 25 2.96 15.55 -6.58
CA ALA A 25 3.83 16.73 -6.67
C ALA A 25 5.32 16.36 -6.75
N LYS A 26 5.70 15.16 -6.29
CA LYS A 26 7.08 14.65 -6.35
C LYS A 26 7.36 13.80 -7.58
N LEU A 27 6.33 13.25 -8.20
CA LEU A 27 6.43 12.36 -9.37
C LEU A 27 5.65 12.96 -10.55
N PRO A 28 6.22 13.98 -11.23
CA PRO A 28 5.54 14.70 -12.31
C PRO A 28 5.16 13.79 -13.49
N LEU A 29 5.87 12.67 -13.68
CA LEU A 29 5.59 11.67 -14.71
C LEU A 29 4.30 10.88 -14.46
N LEU A 30 3.76 10.91 -13.23
CA LEU A 30 2.52 10.22 -12.85
C LEU A 30 1.33 11.16 -12.73
N GLN A 31 1.41 12.39 -13.26
CA GLN A 31 0.32 13.37 -13.19
C GLN A 31 -0.82 13.12 -14.20
N ASP A 32 -0.69 12.11 -15.07
CA ASP A 32 -1.77 11.68 -15.95
C ASP A 32 -2.85 10.86 -15.22
N GLU A 33 -3.98 10.58 -15.86
CA GLU A 33 -5.09 9.85 -15.24
C GLU A 33 -4.67 8.44 -14.75
N LYS A 34 -3.72 7.81 -15.44
CA LYS A 34 -3.22 6.47 -15.08
C LYS A 34 -2.37 6.54 -13.82
N GLY A 35 -1.46 7.50 -13.75
CA GLY A 35 -0.61 7.72 -12.58
C GLY A 35 -1.42 8.15 -11.37
N GLN A 36 -2.42 9.02 -11.54
CA GLN A 36 -3.35 9.39 -10.46
C GLN A 36 -4.10 8.17 -9.91
N LYS A 37 -4.64 7.31 -10.80
CA LYS A 37 -5.30 6.07 -10.39
C LYS A 37 -4.34 5.13 -9.65
N LEU A 38 -3.12 5.00 -10.14
CA LEU A 38 -2.08 4.18 -9.51
C LEU A 38 -1.73 4.68 -8.11
N ILE A 39 -1.47 5.98 -7.95
CA ILE A 39 -1.16 6.58 -6.64
C ILE A 39 -2.33 6.40 -5.67
N LYS A 40 -3.57 6.56 -6.13
CA LYS A 40 -4.76 6.29 -5.32
C LYS A 40 -4.80 4.85 -4.82
N GLN A 41 -4.52 3.87 -5.68
CA GLN A 41 -4.46 2.46 -5.27
C GLN A 41 -3.31 2.21 -4.27
N MET A 42 -2.16 2.88 -4.44
CA MET A 42 -1.05 2.78 -3.48
C MET A 42 -1.42 3.32 -2.10
N VAL A 43 -2.09 4.47 -2.04
CA VAL A 43 -2.58 5.06 -0.78
C VAL A 43 -3.62 4.14 -0.12
N GLN A 44 -4.52 3.54 -0.90
CA GLN A 44 -5.49 2.56 -0.37
C GLN A 44 -4.81 1.35 0.30
N VAL A 45 -3.72 0.82 -0.26
CA VAL A 45 -2.93 -0.25 0.40
C VAL A 45 -2.31 0.25 1.70
N ALA A 46 -1.83 1.50 1.73
CA ALA A 46 -1.28 2.10 2.93
C ALA A 46 -2.33 2.23 4.04
N ASP A 47 -3.56 2.60 3.70
CA ASP A 47 -4.67 2.72 4.66
C ASP A 47 -5.12 1.36 5.21
N LEU A 48 -5.18 0.34 4.37
CA LEU A 48 -5.42 -1.04 4.83
C LEU A 48 -4.30 -1.51 5.77
N SER A 49 -3.04 -1.21 5.43
CA SER A 49 -1.90 -1.54 6.29
C SER A 49 -1.95 -0.80 7.64
N ARG A 50 -2.34 0.48 7.65
CA ARG A 50 -2.53 1.26 8.90
C ARG A 50 -3.66 0.70 9.76
N SER A 51 -4.77 0.31 9.11
CA SER A 51 -5.89 -0.34 9.79
C SER A 51 -5.47 -1.67 10.41
N GLY A 52 -4.73 -2.50 9.65
CA GLY A 52 -4.16 -3.75 10.13
C GLY A 52 -3.20 -3.55 11.31
N PHE A 53 -2.37 -2.51 11.27
CA PHE A 53 -1.48 -2.17 12.38
C PHE A 53 -2.26 -1.81 13.65
N ILE A 54 -3.35 -1.04 13.53
CA ILE A 54 -4.19 -0.65 14.68
C ILE A 54 -4.95 -1.85 15.25
N ASN A 55 -5.39 -2.77 14.39
CA ASN A 55 -6.06 -3.99 14.81
C ASN A 55 -5.11 -5.05 15.39
N GLY A 56 -3.80 -4.88 15.18
CA GLY A 56 -2.78 -5.86 15.58
C GLY A 56 -2.58 -7.01 14.59
N ASP A 57 -3.10 -6.88 13.36
CA ASP A 57 -2.94 -7.87 12.28
C ASP A 57 -1.50 -7.87 11.72
N ILE A 58 -0.84 -6.70 11.74
CA ILE A 58 0.55 -6.53 11.30
C ILE A 58 1.31 -5.61 12.27
N SER A 59 2.62 -5.77 12.36
CA SER A 59 3.49 -4.98 13.24
C SER A 59 4.21 -3.84 12.51
N THR A 60 4.12 -3.80 11.18
CA THR A 60 4.79 -2.78 10.35
C THR A 60 3.78 -1.79 9.76
N VAL A 61 3.98 -0.49 9.99
CA VAL A 61 3.09 0.58 9.47
C VAL A 61 3.60 1.18 8.16
N MET A 62 2.69 1.47 7.23
CA MET A 62 3.01 2.17 5.98
C MET A 62 2.80 3.69 6.14
N SER A 63 3.90 4.46 6.07
CA SER A 63 3.87 5.93 6.14
C SER A 63 3.71 6.57 4.75
N PRO A 64 3.32 7.85 4.66
CA PRO A 64 3.33 8.58 3.37
C PRO A 64 4.68 8.57 2.65
N ARG A 65 5.78 8.54 3.41
CA ARG A 65 7.12 8.39 2.83
C ARG A 65 7.31 7.02 2.19
N THR A 66 6.75 5.97 2.78
CA THR A 66 6.79 4.62 2.21
C THR A 66 6.04 4.56 0.89
N VAL A 67 4.87 5.22 0.79
CA VAL A 67 4.10 5.32 -0.46
C VAL A 67 4.91 6.04 -1.54
N LEU A 68 5.54 7.17 -1.19
CA LEU A 68 6.41 7.89 -2.13
C LEU A 68 7.57 7.01 -2.63
N THR A 69 8.29 6.34 -1.72
CA THR A 69 9.40 5.45 -2.09
C THR A 69 8.92 4.27 -2.94
N TRP A 70 7.73 3.75 -2.69
CA TRP A 70 7.14 2.69 -3.51
C TRP A 70 6.87 3.20 -4.93
N ALA A 71 6.27 4.38 -5.06
CA ALA A 71 6.02 5.00 -6.36
C ALA A 71 7.31 5.32 -7.12
N GLU A 72 8.36 5.82 -6.45
CA GLU A 72 9.70 6.01 -7.03
C GLU A 72 10.31 4.69 -7.53
N ASN A 73 10.25 3.63 -6.72
CA ASN A 73 10.74 2.32 -7.12
C ASN A 73 9.95 1.76 -8.30
N MET A 74 8.63 1.95 -8.33
CA MET A 74 7.79 1.56 -9.46
C MET A 74 8.22 2.29 -10.72
N GLU A 75 8.53 3.59 -10.64
CA GLU A 75 9.04 4.34 -11.79
C GLU A 75 10.40 3.82 -12.29
N ILE A 76 11.26 3.33 -11.40
CA ILE A 76 12.58 2.78 -11.77
C ILE A 76 12.44 1.39 -12.40
N PHE A 77 11.71 0.50 -11.74
CA PHE A 77 11.62 -0.91 -12.14
C PHE A 77 10.52 -1.18 -13.17
N LYS A 78 9.58 -0.25 -13.35
CA LYS A 78 8.38 -0.38 -14.20
C LYS A 78 7.51 -1.60 -13.83
N ASP A 79 7.52 -1.95 -12.54
CA ASP A 79 6.76 -3.06 -11.97
C ASP A 79 6.25 -2.65 -10.58
N VAL A 80 4.93 -2.55 -10.45
CA VAL A 80 4.24 -2.09 -9.23
C VAL A 80 4.38 -3.11 -8.10
N ALA A 81 4.19 -4.40 -8.42
CA ALA A 81 4.22 -5.51 -7.47
C ALA A 81 5.64 -5.73 -6.93
N PHE A 82 6.64 -5.72 -7.82
CA PHE A 82 8.03 -5.81 -7.42
C PHE A 82 8.45 -4.63 -6.53
N ALA A 83 8.10 -3.41 -6.93
CA ALA A 83 8.39 -2.22 -6.15
C ALA A 83 7.73 -2.24 -4.77
N PHE A 84 6.51 -2.79 -4.66
CA PHE A 84 5.81 -2.97 -3.39
C PHE A 84 6.57 -3.93 -2.48
N ARG A 85 6.98 -5.08 -3.03
CA ARG A 85 7.70 -6.11 -2.29
C ARG A 85 9.00 -5.58 -1.70
N LEU A 86 9.78 -4.87 -2.53
CA LEU A 86 11.03 -4.24 -2.11
C LEU A 86 10.82 -3.15 -1.04
N THR A 87 9.77 -2.35 -1.19
CA THR A 87 9.56 -1.17 -0.35
C THR A 87 8.98 -1.51 1.00
N PHE A 88 8.07 -2.49 1.06
CA PHE A 88 7.26 -2.76 2.23
C PHE A 88 7.20 -4.24 2.59
N LEU A 89 6.69 -5.11 1.71
CA LEU A 89 6.37 -6.51 2.07
C LEU A 89 7.57 -7.27 2.65
N ASN A 90 8.76 -7.10 2.07
CA ASN A 90 9.98 -7.79 2.52
C ASN A 90 10.44 -7.34 3.92
N LYS A 91 9.95 -6.19 4.41
CA LYS A 91 10.25 -5.66 5.74
C LYS A 91 9.26 -6.14 6.80
N CYS A 92 8.11 -6.68 6.40
CA CYS A 92 7.13 -7.27 7.30
C CYS A 92 7.61 -8.63 7.81
N ASP A 93 7.12 -9.01 8.99
CA ASP A 93 7.34 -10.35 9.54
C ASP A 93 6.78 -11.41 8.58
N GLU A 94 7.45 -12.55 8.47
CA GLU A 94 7.08 -13.60 7.52
C GLU A 94 5.66 -14.15 7.77
N LEU A 95 5.21 -14.18 9.02
CA LEU A 95 3.87 -14.61 9.40
C LEU A 95 2.78 -13.61 8.98
N GLU A 96 3.16 -12.34 8.82
CA GLU A 96 2.25 -11.24 8.45
C GLU A 96 2.19 -11.00 6.93
N ARG A 97 3.20 -11.47 6.17
CA ARG A 97 3.28 -11.27 4.71
C ARG A 97 2.03 -11.72 3.95
N PRO A 98 1.35 -12.84 4.28
CA PRO A 98 0.10 -13.21 3.61
C PRO A 98 -1.01 -12.17 3.80
N VAL A 99 -1.12 -11.59 4.99
CA VAL A 99 -2.11 -10.53 5.30
C VAL A 99 -1.81 -9.26 4.51
N VAL A 100 -0.53 -8.86 4.47
CA VAL A 100 -0.09 -7.69 3.70
C VAL A 100 -0.28 -7.91 2.19
N ALA A 101 -0.05 -9.12 1.69
CA ALA A 101 -0.30 -9.49 0.30
C ALA A 101 -1.80 -9.43 -0.04
N GLU A 102 -2.68 -9.79 0.90
CA GLU A 102 -4.12 -9.63 0.74
C GLU A 102 -4.53 -8.15 0.61
N TYR A 103 -3.92 -7.25 1.40
CA TYR A 103 -4.17 -5.81 1.26
C TYR A 103 -3.80 -5.30 -0.13
N TYR A 104 -2.67 -5.77 -0.67
CA TYR A 104 -2.26 -5.46 -2.04
C TYR A 104 -3.29 -5.99 -3.06
N GLN A 105 -3.68 -7.27 -2.95
CA GLN A 105 -4.65 -7.90 -3.85
C GLN A 105 -6.01 -7.20 -3.82
N ARG A 106 -6.50 -6.78 -2.65
CA ARG A 106 -7.79 -6.05 -2.54
C ARG A 106 -7.78 -4.72 -3.29
N CYS A 107 -6.63 -4.05 -3.38
CA CYS A 107 -6.49 -2.76 -4.06
C CYS A 107 -6.14 -2.89 -5.55
N PHE A 108 -5.32 -3.87 -5.92
CA PHE A 108 -4.78 -4.02 -7.28
C PHE A 108 -5.46 -5.14 -8.09
N GLY A 109 -6.12 -6.09 -7.44
CA GLY A 109 -6.69 -7.28 -8.08
C GLY A 109 -5.63 -8.29 -8.54
N GLU A 110 -4.39 -8.16 -8.07
CA GLU A 110 -3.23 -8.96 -8.47
C GLU A 110 -2.68 -9.74 -7.26
N GLU A 111 -2.38 -11.02 -7.44
CA GLU A 111 -1.79 -11.86 -6.40
C GLU A 111 -0.27 -11.74 -6.39
N LEU A 112 0.31 -11.62 -5.19
CA LEU A 112 1.75 -11.68 -5.00
C LEU A 112 2.20 -13.13 -4.74
N PRO A 113 3.44 -13.52 -5.08
CA PRO A 113 3.98 -14.85 -4.77
C PRO A 113 3.87 -15.23 -3.29
N GLU A 114 3.97 -14.25 -2.40
CA GLU A 114 3.88 -14.39 -0.94
C GLU A 114 2.43 -14.56 -0.42
N SER A 115 1.42 -14.47 -1.29
CA SER A 115 0.02 -14.71 -0.93
C SER A 115 -0.24 -16.19 -0.66
N ALA A 116 0.56 -17.08 -1.26
CA ALA A 116 0.55 -18.50 -0.96
C ALA A 116 1.57 -18.80 0.15
N ILE A 117 1.16 -19.54 1.18
CA ILE A 117 2.09 -20.17 2.11
C ILE A 117 2.91 -21.17 1.28
N ALA A 118 4.09 -20.76 0.81
CA ALA A 118 4.96 -21.65 0.07
C ALA A 118 5.33 -22.80 1.03
N PRO A 119 5.08 -24.07 0.66
CA PRO A 119 5.63 -25.17 1.44
C PRO A 119 7.15 -25.02 1.38
N VAL A 120 7.79 -24.97 2.56
CA VAL A 120 9.24 -25.03 2.68
C VAL A 120 9.68 -26.37 2.10
N VAL A 121 10.07 -26.39 0.82
CA VAL A 121 10.71 -27.56 0.23
C VAL A 121 12.19 -27.46 0.58
N LEU A 122 12.59 -28.19 1.63
CA LEU A 122 14.01 -28.42 1.93
C LEU A 122 14.61 -29.25 0.79
N PRO A 123 15.76 -28.84 0.20
CA PRO A 123 16.50 -29.74 -0.67
C PRO A 123 17.05 -30.91 0.17
N GLU A 124 16.84 -32.14 -0.32
CA GLU A 124 17.48 -33.36 0.21
C GLU A 124 19.01 -33.34 0.03
#